data_AF-A0A8T0QIF1-F1
#
_entry.id   AF-A0A8T0QIF1-F1
#
_cell.length_a   1.000
_cell.length_b   1.000
_cell.length_c   1.000
_cell.angle_alpha   90.00
_cell.angle_beta   90.00
_cell.angle_gamma   90.00
#
_symmetry.space_group_name_H-M   'P 1'
#
loop_
_entity.id
_entity.type
_entity.pdbx_description
1 polymer ?
#
loop_
_entity_poly.entity_id
_entity_poly.type
_entity_poly.pdbx_seq_one_letter_code
_entity_poly.pdbx_strand_id
1 'polypeptide(L)'
;MASPELGGGDGSYDFHLRSLAAASRNSSAAADPASDPNLLQSVTASPLEPFSPCSVSWMHIRIFSLLLLAPFFFPRVKVRRVCEMCREAKEARDEMVARAFPVMSKLFQRCAAAPTQAVASTGVLLLTILQFFLDFGEAVLHDADGSLKIFFRSCLSREFADPIVAERTLEFLVANKTKILSSFPTLIPQTYPLLLKLIASNGERLEKKFLEVLPLMMSAGSFLPLFLSLTDLPMLVVALEKV
;
A
#
# COMPACT_ATOMS: atom_id res chain seq x y z
N MET A 1 -35.50 37.19 -11.76
CA MET A 1 -35.49 35.86 -11.11
C MET A 1 -34.07 35.33 -11.28
N ALA A 2 -33.23 35.55 -10.27
CA ALA A 2 -31.85 35.10 -10.27
C ALA A 2 -31.80 33.77 -9.52
N SER A 3 -31.46 32.69 -10.24
CA SER A 3 -31.09 31.41 -9.64
C SER A 3 -29.60 31.50 -9.26
N PRO A 4 -29.18 31.11 -8.05
CA PRO A 4 -27.77 31.02 -7.73
C PRO A 4 -27.24 29.69 -8.24
N GLU A 5 -26.22 29.77 -9.11
CA GLU A 5 -25.34 28.67 -9.49
C GLU A 5 -24.68 28.07 -8.23
N LEU A 6 -24.85 26.76 -8.03
CA LEU A 6 -24.17 25.95 -7.02
C LEU A 6 -22.71 25.69 -7.44
N GLY A 7 -21.90 26.75 -7.50
CA GLY A 7 -20.46 26.66 -7.75
C GLY A 7 -19.67 26.58 -6.45
N GLY A 8 -19.30 25.37 -5.99
CA GLY A 8 -18.49 25.26 -4.77
C GLY A 8 -17.66 23.99 -4.55
N GLY A 9 -17.94 22.88 -5.24
CA GLY A 9 -17.26 21.59 -4.95
C GLY A 9 -16.37 21.03 -6.07
N ASP A 10 -16.75 21.27 -7.33
CA ASP A 10 -16.19 20.54 -8.48
C ASP A 10 -14.70 20.86 -8.74
N GLY A 11 -14.31 22.14 -8.62
CA GLY A 11 -12.92 22.56 -8.82
C GLY A 11 -11.93 21.96 -7.83
N SER A 12 -12.36 21.69 -6.59
CA SER A 12 -11.51 21.03 -5.58
C SER A 12 -11.35 19.54 -5.87
N TYR A 13 -12.44 18.86 -6.26
CA TYR A 13 -12.40 17.45 -6.63
C TYR A 13 -11.46 17.20 -7.80
N ASP A 14 -11.65 17.96 -8.88
CA ASP A 14 -10.89 17.87 -10.10
C ASP A 14 -9.40 18.13 -9.85
N PHE A 15 -9.07 19.07 -8.97
CA PHE A 15 -7.68 19.32 -8.58
C PHE A 15 -7.03 18.10 -7.91
N HIS A 16 -7.74 17.47 -6.96
CA HIS A 16 -7.25 16.27 -6.29
C HIS A 16 -7.12 15.09 -7.26
N LEU A 17 -8.11 14.91 -8.14
CA LEU A 17 -8.12 13.82 -9.11
C LEU A 17 -7.04 13.98 -10.17
N ARG A 18 -6.84 15.18 -10.73
CA ARG A 18 -5.75 15.48 -11.68
C ARG A 18 -4.39 15.28 -11.05
N SER A 19 -4.23 15.67 -9.78
CA SER A 19 -3.00 15.43 -9.03
C SER A 19 -2.68 13.94 -8.89
N LEU A 20 -3.69 13.12 -8.55
CA LEU A 20 -3.52 11.67 -8.43
C LEU A 20 -3.27 11.04 -9.80
N ALA A 21 -3.94 11.51 -10.85
CA ALA A 21 -3.69 11.06 -12.21
C ALA A 21 -2.25 11.35 -12.65
N ALA A 22 -1.70 12.52 -12.32
CA ALA A 22 -0.29 12.84 -12.55
C ALA A 22 0.64 11.90 -11.76
N ALA A 23 0.33 11.61 -10.49
CA ALA A 23 1.08 10.65 -9.68
C ALA A 23 0.97 9.20 -10.19
N SER A 24 -0.09 8.86 -10.92
CA SER A 24 -0.26 7.53 -11.53
C SER A 24 0.47 7.37 -12.87
N ARG A 25 0.83 8.47 -13.55
CA ARG A 25 1.56 8.42 -14.83
C ARG A 25 3.01 8.01 -14.63
N ASN A 26 3.55 7.25 -15.59
CA ASN A 26 4.93 6.77 -15.58
C ASN A 26 5.91 7.94 -15.45
N SER A 27 6.77 7.89 -14.44
CA SER A 27 8.05 8.62 -14.44
C SER A 27 9.06 7.90 -15.33
N SER A 28 8.70 7.59 -16.58
CA SER A 28 9.63 7.13 -17.62
C SER A 28 10.35 8.29 -18.31
N ALA A 29 10.25 9.50 -17.76
CA ALA A 29 11.00 10.69 -18.17
C ALA A 29 12.21 10.99 -17.25
N ALA A 30 12.65 10.02 -16.44
CA ALA A 30 14.06 9.94 -16.11
C ALA A 30 14.69 9.13 -17.23
N ALA A 31 15.18 9.82 -18.27
CA ALA A 31 16.12 9.21 -19.20
C ALA A 31 17.24 8.60 -18.36
N ASP A 32 17.47 7.32 -18.53
CA ASP A 32 18.58 6.61 -17.92
C ASP A 32 19.89 7.25 -18.42
N PRO A 33 20.66 7.97 -17.57
CA PRO A 33 21.94 8.52 -18.00
C PRO A 33 23.00 7.42 -18.21
N ALA A 34 22.68 6.15 -17.93
CA ALA A 34 23.59 5.02 -18.12
C ALA A 34 23.48 4.35 -19.51
N SER A 35 22.61 4.83 -20.40
CA SER A 35 22.44 4.27 -21.75
C SER A 35 23.38 4.86 -22.80
N ASP A 36 24.41 5.61 -22.41
CA ASP A 36 25.40 6.17 -23.34
C ASP A 36 26.64 5.25 -23.44
N PRO A 37 26.82 4.49 -24.55
CA PRO A 37 27.94 3.55 -24.70
C PRO A 37 29.31 4.23 -24.90
N ASN A 38 29.39 5.56 -24.83
CA ASN A 38 30.62 6.34 -25.07
C ASN A 38 31.33 6.85 -23.81
N LEU A 39 30.90 6.48 -22.60
CA LEU A 39 31.58 6.87 -21.34
C LEU A 39 32.55 5.80 -20.79
N LEU A 40 33.05 4.90 -21.64
CA LEU A 40 34.08 3.91 -21.26
C LEU A 40 35.44 4.19 -21.89
N GLN A 41 35.92 5.44 -21.85
CA GLN A 41 37.31 5.75 -22.22
C GLN A 41 38.05 6.75 -21.31
N SER A 42 37.45 7.16 -20.19
CA SER A 42 38.15 8.05 -19.26
C SER A 42 37.87 7.62 -17.83
N VAL A 43 38.78 6.82 -17.29
CA VAL A 43 39.41 6.91 -15.96
C VAL A 43 39.97 5.53 -15.64
N THR A 44 41.16 5.29 -16.15
CA THR A 44 42.17 4.41 -15.54
C THR A 44 42.83 5.15 -14.37
N ALA A 45 43.33 4.38 -13.38
CA ALA A 45 44.07 4.75 -12.16
C ALA A 45 43.17 5.15 -10.97
N SER A 46 43.29 4.64 -9.73
CA SER A 46 44.25 3.79 -9.00
C SER A 46 43.59 3.35 -7.65
N PRO A 47 44.17 2.41 -6.87
CA PRO A 47 43.60 1.93 -5.61
C PRO A 47 44.18 2.61 -4.34
N LEU A 48 43.46 2.48 -3.22
CA LEU A 48 43.80 2.72 -1.79
C LEU A 48 43.34 4.04 -1.11
N GLU A 49 42.43 3.91 -0.14
CA GLU A 49 42.52 4.28 1.31
C GLU A 49 41.13 4.64 1.92
N PRO A 50 40.90 4.38 3.23
CA PRO A 50 39.58 4.48 3.87
C PRO A 50 39.37 5.84 4.55
N PHE A 51 38.29 6.56 4.20
CA PHE A 51 37.95 7.82 4.86
C PHE A 51 36.81 7.68 5.89
N SER A 52 37.13 8.16 7.09
CA SER A 52 36.33 8.40 8.29
C SER A 52 34.97 9.11 8.05
N PRO A 53 33.90 8.82 8.81
CA PRO A 53 32.62 9.52 8.64
C PRO A 53 32.53 10.78 9.51
N CYS A 54 32.54 11.95 8.86
CA CYS A 54 32.15 13.23 9.47
C CYS A 54 30.61 13.39 9.53
N SER A 55 30.15 13.94 10.66
CA SER A 55 28.75 14.13 11.11
C SER A 55 27.79 14.93 10.20
N VAL A 56 28.24 15.46 9.04
CA VAL A 56 27.42 16.36 8.18
C VAL A 56 26.65 15.59 7.10
N SER A 57 27.08 14.36 6.78
CA SER A 57 26.43 13.50 5.77
C SER A 57 25.00 13.10 6.15
N TRP A 58 24.72 12.93 7.45
CA TRP A 58 23.43 12.44 7.92
C TRP A 58 22.26 13.42 7.72
N MET A 59 22.51 14.73 7.80
CA MET A 59 21.45 15.73 7.57
C MET A 59 21.09 15.85 6.08
N HIS A 60 22.06 15.82 5.17
CA HIS A 60 21.79 15.81 3.74
C HIS A 60 21.10 14.52 3.29
N ILE A 61 21.47 13.36 3.84
CA ILE A 61 20.78 12.09 3.59
C ILE A 61 19.32 12.16 4.06
N ARG A 62 19.04 12.75 5.22
CA ARG A 62 17.67 12.92 5.71
C ARG A 62 16.86 13.91 4.88
N ILE A 63 17.44 15.01 4.42
CA ILE A 63 16.76 15.99 3.57
C ILE A 63 16.51 15.43 2.17
N PHE A 64 17.49 14.74 1.57
CA PHE A 64 17.28 14.01 0.30
C PHE A 64 16.26 12.89 0.46
N SER A 65 16.27 12.16 1.56
CA SER A 65 15.25 11.14 1.87
C SER A 65 13.86 11.77 2.02
N LEU A 66 13.72 12.92 2.70
CA LEU A 66 12.45 13.66 2.80
C LEU A 66 11.97 14.22 1.44
N LEU A 67 12.87 14.70 0.59
CA LEU A 67 12.55 15.15 -0.78
C LEU A 67 12.21 13.98 -1.71
N LEU A 68 12.82 12.81 -1.54
CA LEU A 68 12.44 11.56 -2.23
C LEU A 68 11.13 10.95 -1.70
N LEU A 69 10.76 11.25 -0.45
CA LEU A 69 9.51 10.79 0.19
C LEU A 69 8.30 11.66 -0.14
N ALA A 70 8.52 12.94 -0.49
CA ALA A 70 7.47 13.86 -0.92
C ALA A 70 6.51 13.24 -1.95
N PRO A 71 6.95 12.61 -3.06
CA PRO A 71 6.05 12.00 -4.04
C PRO A 71 5.17 10.85 -3.50
N PHE A 72 5.43 10.31 -2.30
CA PHE A 72 4.63 9.24 -1.67
C PHE A 72 3.75 9.73 -0.51
N PHE A 73 4.11 10.83 0.15
CA PHE A 73 3.24 11.46 1.16
C PHE A 73 2.05 12.20 0.51
N PHE A 74 2.27 12.81 -0.66
CA PHE A 74 1.23 13.54 -1.41
C PHE A 74 0.06 12.66 -1.88
N PRO A 75 0.26 11.46 -2.43
CA PRO A 75 -0.83 10.58 -2.85
C PRO A 75 -1.75 10.17 -1.70
N ARG A 76 -1.23 9.88 -0.51
CA ARG A 76 -2.05 9.34 0.61
C ARG A 76 -3.12 10.31 1.07
N VAL A 77 -2.75 11.57 1.32
CA VAL A 77 -3.68 12.61 1.74
C VAL A 77 -4.73 12.87 0.65
N LYS A 78 -4.30 12.89 -0.62
CA LYS A 78 -5.19 13.12 -1.76
C LYS A 78 -6.14 11.95 -2.01
N VAL A 79 -5.69 10.70 -1.89
CA VAL A 79 -6.55 9.51 -2.00
C VAL A 79 -7.60 9.55 -0.90
N ARG A 80 -7.22 9.80 0.35
CA ARG A 80 -8.18 9.94 1.45
C ARG A 80 -9.19 11.04 1.17
N ARG A 81 -8.74 12.20 0.69
CA ARG A 81 -9.63 13.30 0.37
C ARG A 81 -10.62 12.95 -0.74
N VAL A 82 -10.18 12.28 -1.80
CA VAL A 82 -11.08 11.79 -2.86
C VAL A 82 -12.11 10.79 -2.30
N CYS A 83 -11.70 9.88 -1.40
CA CYS A 83 -12.61 8.94 -0.75
C CYS A 83 -13.67 9.65 0.10
N GLU A 84 -13.27 10.67 0.87
CA GLU A 84 -14.19 11.51 1.67
C GLU A 84 -15.20 12.21 0.78
N MET A 85 -14.74 12.83 -0.32
CA MET A 85 -15.60 13.54 -1.26
C MET A 85 -16.60 12.60 -1.94
N CYS A 86 -16.19 11.40 -2.35
CA CYS A 86 -17.11 10.39 -2.88
C CYS A 86 -18.15 9.95 -1.83
N ARG A 87 -17.79 9.91 -0.54
CA ARG A 87 -18.71 9.56 0.55
C ARG A 87 -19.72 10.69 0.84
N GLU A 88 -19.27 11.94 0.80
CA GLU A 88 -20.08 13.13 1.09
C GLU A 88 -21.01 13.52 -0.07
N ALA A 89 -20.66 13.13 -1.31
CA ALA A 89 -21.49 13.37 -2.48
C ALA A 89 -22.84 12.65 -2.37
N LYS A 90 -23.94 13.42 -2.47
CA LYS A 90 -25.32 12.90 -2.45
C LYS A 90 -25.85 12.60 -3.85
N GLU A 91 -25.64 13.48 -4.82
CA GLU A 91 -26.25 13.37 -6.16
C GLU A 91 -25.26 12.90 -7.24
N ALA A 92 -24.00 13.35 -7.19
CA ALA A 92 -22.98 13.03 -8.19
C ALA A 92 -22.03 11.88 -7.79
N ARG A 93 -22.41 11.06 -6.80
CA ARG A 93 -21.53 10.05 -6.21
C ARG A 93 -21.01 9.05 -7.24
N ASP A 94 -21.90 8.45 -8.02
CA ASP A 94 -21.54 7.37 -8.93
C ASP A 94 -20.67 7.88 -10.08
N GLU A 95 -20.94 9.08 -10.58
CA GLU A 95 -20.10 9.74 -11.57
C GLU A 95 -18.71 10.07 -11.02
N MET A 96 -18.63 10.62 -9.81
CA MET A 96 -17.35 10.88 -9.14
C MET A 96 -16.55 9.59 -8.95
N VAL A 97 -17.19 8.52 -8.47
CA VAL A 97 -16.58 7.20 -8.30
C VAL A 97 -16.09 6.66 -9.64
N ALA A 98 -16.90 6.71 -10.70
CA ALA A 98 -16.54 6.23 -12.03
C ALA A 98 -15.30 6.97 -12.59
N ARG A 99 -15.14 8.25 -12.28
CA ARG A 99 -13.96 9.05 -12.65
C ARG A 99 -12.74 8.76 -11.78
N ALA A 100 -12.94 8.51 -10.48
CA ALA A 100 -11.86 8.17 -9.54
C ALA A 100 -11.29 6.77 -9.78
N PHE A 101 -12.15 5.81 -10.11
CA PHE A 101 -11.80 4.39 -10.12
C PHE A 101 -10.60 4.04 -11.01
N PRO A 102 -10.53 4.50 -12.28
CA PRO A 102 -9.40 4.22 -13.15
C PRO A 102 -8.08 4.83 -12.64
N VAL A 103 -8.16 6.00 -11.99
CA VAL A 103 -6.99 6.67 -11.40
C VAL A 103 -6.47 5.89 -10.20
N MET A 104 -7.37 5.44 -9.32
CA MET A 104 -7.03 4.61 -8.15
C MET A 104 -6.46 3.26 -8.56
N SER A 105 -7.05 2.61 -9.57
CA SER A 105 -6.57 1.33 -10.11
C SER A 105 -5.16 1.46 -10.68
N LYS A 106 -4.89 2.47 -11.51
CA LYS A 106 -3.54 2.72 -12.05
C LYS A 106 -2.52 3.01 -10.94
N LEU A 107 -2.90 3.83 -9.96
CA LEU A 107 -2.04 4.14 -8.82
C LEU A 107 -1.72 2.88 -8.00
N PHE A 108 -2.72 2.03 -7.75
CA PHE A 108 -2.55 0.75 -7.06
C PHE A 108 -1.55 -0.15 -7.78
N GLN A 109 -1.75 -0.38 -9.08
CA GLN A 109 -0.88 -1.26 -9.87
C GLN A 109 0.56 -0.76 -9.88
N ARG A 110 0.77 0.55 -10.04
CA ARG A 110 2.10 1.17 -9.97
C ARG A 110 2.76 0.98 -8.61
N CYS A 111 2.04 1.26 -7.53
CA CYS A 111 2.57 1.12 -6.16
C CYS A 111 2.84 -0.35 -5.79
N ALA A 112 2.00 -1.28 -6.26
CA ALA A 112 2.19 -2.70 -6.02
C ALA A 112 3.43 -3.26 -6.77
N ALA A 113 3.65 -2.81 -8.01
CA ALA A 113 4.79 -3.20 -8.83
C ALA A 113 6.11 -2.50 -8.48
N ALA A 114 6.07 -1.44 -7.68
CA ALA A 114 7.27 -0.68 -7.31
C ALA A 114 8.28 -1.57 -6.54
N PRO A 115 9.59 -1.48 -6.86
CA PRO A 115 10.64 -2.14 -6.09
C PRO A 115 10.67 -1.67 -4.63
N THR A 116 11.15 -2.53 -3.75
CA THR A 116 11.13 -2.47 -2.27
C THR A 116 11.80 -1.24 -1.63
N GLN A 117 12.28 -0.28 -2.42
CA GLN A 117 12.96 0.92 -1.95
C GLN A 117 12.00 2.06 -1.54
N ALA A 118 10.69 1.88 -1.74
CA ALA A 118 9.66 2.84 -1.36
C ALA A 118 9.13 2.55 0.06
N VAL A 119 9.87 3.05 1.05
CA VAL A 119 9.52 3.35 2.45
C VAL A 119 8.06 3.09 2.88
N ALA A 120 7.88 2.42 4.03
CA ALA A 120 6.75 2.30 5.01
C ALA A 120 5.36 2.90 4.68
N SER A 121 5.34 4.01 3.96
CA SER A 121 4.16 4.68 3.44
C SER A 121 3.45 3.96 2.30
N THR A 122 4.11 3.06 1.56
CA THR A 122 3.53 2.40 0.38
C THR A 122 2.45 1.39 0.76
N GLY A 123 2.71 0.50 1.74
CA GLY A 123 1.70 -0.45 2.18
C GLY A 123 0.44 0.21 2.70
N VAL A 124 0.57 1.29 3.47
CA VAL A 124 -0.61 1.99 3.99
C VAL A 124 -1.32 2.83 2.91
N LEU A 125 -0.62 3.31 1.87
CA LEU A 125 -1.28 3.89 0.69
C LEU A 125 -2.12 2.84 -0.03
N LEU A 126 -1.55 1.66 -0.29
CA LEU A 126 -2.25 0.55 -0.93
C LEU A 126 -3.48 0.11 -0.12
N LEU A 127 -3.38 0.02 1.22
CA LEU A 127 -4.54 -0.24 2.09
C LEU A 127 -5.63 0.82 1.94
N THR A 128 -5.26 2.10 1.80
CA THR A 128 -6.24 3.17 1.59
C THR A 128 -6.96 3.03 0.25
N ILE A 129 -6.23 2.62 -0.81
CA ILE A 129 -6.82 2.36 -2.13
C ILE A 129 -7.68 1.08 -2.11
N LEU A 130 -7.27 0.04 -1.39
CA LEU A 130 -8.08 -1.17 -1.19
C LEU A 130 -9.38 -0.87 -0.45
N GLN A 131 -9.34 0.01 0.56
CA GLN A 131 -10.57 0.47 1.22
C GLN A 131 -11.51 1.14 0.22
N PHE A 132 -10.98 1.98 -0.68
CA PHE A 132 -11.78 2.58 -1.74
C PHE A 132 -12.42 1.53 -2.66
N PHE A 133 -11.68 0.48 -3.05
CA PHE A 133 -12.23 -0.62 -3.85
C PHE A 133 -13.33 -1.39 -3.11
N LEU A 134 -13.19 -1.61 -1.79
CA LEU A 134 -14.24 -2.30 -1.01
C LEU A 134 -15.46 -1.42 -0.73
N ASP A 135 -15.29 -0.10 -0.66
CA ASP A 135 -16.39 0.84 -0.39
C ASP A 135 -17.22 1.13 -1.64
N PHE A 136 -16.56 1.26 -2.79
CA PHE A 136 -17.19 1.74 -4.02
C PHE A 136 -17.12 0.76 -5.19
N GLY A 137 -16.49 -0.40 -5.02
CA GLY A 137 -16.31 -1.39 -6.09
C GLY A 137 -17.63 -1.92 -6.64
N GLU A 138 -18.67 -2.03 -5.81
CA GLU A 138 -20.01 -2.47 -6.24
C GLU A 138 -20.63 -1.51 -7.26
N ALA A 139 -20.48 -0.19 -7.07
CA ALA A 139 -21.01 0.83 -7.97
C ALA A 139 -20.39 0.79 -9.38
N VAL A 140 -19.20 0.21 -9.51
CA VAL A 140 -18.48 0.09 -10.79
C VAL A 140 -18.25 -1.37 -11.21
N LEU A 141 -18.91 -2.33 -10.56
CA LEU A 141 -18.76 -3.76 -10.80
C LEU A 141 -17.30 -4.25 -10.77
N HIS A 142 -16.48 -3.65 -9.91
CA HIS A 142 -15.08 -4.03 -9.77
C HIS A 142 -14.90 -5.20 -8.81
N ASP A 143 -14.19 -6.23 -9.27
CA ASP A 143 -13.72 -7.33 -8.43
C ASP A 143 -12.40 -6.97 -7.74
N ALA A 144 -12.46 -6.80 -6.41
CA ALA A 144 -11.31 -6.45 -5.60
C ALA A 144 -10.40 -7.66 -5.25
N ASP A 145 -10.80 -8.90 -5.57
CA ASP A 145 -10.06 -10.12 -5.20
C ASP A 145 -8.61 -10.09 -5.69
N GLY A 146 -8.41 -9.73 -6.96
CA GLY A 146 -7.08 -9.61 -7.57
C GLY A 146 -6.21 -8.57 -6.85
N SER A 147 -6.77 -7.39 -6.56
CA SER A 147 -6.06 -6.32 -5.87
C SER A 147 -5.69 -6.71 -4.44
N LEU A 148 -6.59 -7.37 -3.71
CA LEU A 148 -6.32 -7.89 -2.36
C LEU A 148 -5.18 -8.91 -2.40
N LYS A 149 -5.25 -9.91 -3.29
CA LYS A 149 -4.20 -10.94 -3.44
C LYS A 149 -2.84 -10.33 -3.77
N ILE A 150 -2.79 -9.33 -4.66
CA ILE A 150 -1.55 -8.61 -5.00
C ILE A 150 -0.98 -7.91 -3.76
N PHE A 151 -1.81 -7.23 -2.97
CA PHE A 151 -1.35 -6.56 -1.76
C PHE A 151 -0.73 -7.56 -0.77
N PHE A 152 -1.44 -8.65 -0.45
CA PHE A 152 -0.94 -9.63 0.51
C PHE A 152 0.33 -10.33 0.02
N ARG A 153 0.38 -10.75 -1.26
CA ARG A 153 1.52 -11.51 -1.80
C ARG A 153 2.74 -10.65 -2.11
N SER A 154 2.55 -9.40 -2.52
CA SER A 154 3.65 -8.55 -2.96
C SER A 154 4.03 -7.49 -1.93
N CYS A 155 3.07 -6.74 -1.41
CA CYS A 155 3.38 -5.62 -0.51
C CYS A 155 3.57 -6.08 0.93
N LEU A 156 2.55 -6.76 1.50
CA LEU A 156 2.59 -7.17 2.88
C LEU A 156 3.73 -8.17 3.15
N SER A 157 4.03 -9.05 2.19
CA SER A 157 5.17 -9.98 2.30
C SER A 157 6.53 -9.31 2.42
N ARG A 158 6.67 -8.05 1.98
CA ARG A 158 7.90 -7.24 2.09
C ARG A 158 7.89 -6.33 3.31
N GLU A 159 6.71 -5.80 3.67
CA GLU A 159 6.55 -4.77 4.70
C GLU A 159 5.98 -5.30 6.04
N PHE A 160 5.81 -6.62 6.21
CA PHE A 160 5.21 -7.21 7.42
C PHE A 160 5.92 -6.84 8.73
N ALA A 161 7.22 -6.54 8.68
CA ALA A 161 8.01 -6.15 9.86
C ALA A 161 7.82 -4.68 10.26
N ASP A 162 7.18 -3.87 9.41
CA ASP A 162 6.85 -2.49 9.75
C ASP A 162 5.60 -2.47 10.66
N PRO A 163 5.71 -1.97 11.90
CA PRO A 163 4.61 -1.99 12.85
C PRO A 163 3.41 -1.15 12.43
N ILE A 164 3.63 -0.07 11.65
CA ILE A 164 2.55 0.79 11.16
C ILE A 164 1.77 0.07 10.06
N VAL A 165 2.47 -0.59 9.13
CA VAL A 165 1.82 -1.36 8.06
C VAL A 165 1.07 -2.55 8.64
N ALA A 166 1.70 -3.24 9.60
CA ALA A 166 1.11 -4.37 10.30
C ALA A 166 -0.18 -3.99 11.04
N GLU A 167 -0.13 -2.95 11.87
CA GLU A 167 -1.28 -2.43 12.61
C GLU A 167 -2.43 -2.06 11.66
N ARG A 168 -2.14 -1.28 10.61
CA ARG A 168 -3.16 -0.84 9.65
C ARG A 168 -3.75 -1.98 8.83
N THR A 169 -2.97 -3.02 8.56
CA THR A 169 -3.47 -4.24 7.90
C THR A 169 -4.46 -4.96 8.79
N LEU A 170 -4.16 -5.13 10.08
CA LEU A 170 -5.09 -5.76 11.02
C LEU A 170 -6.36 -4.93 11.19
N GLU A 171 -6.25 -3.61 11.33
CA GLU A 171 -7.42 -2.72 11.40
C GLU A 171 -8.29 -2.82 10.14
N PHE A 172 -7.68 -2.86 8.95
CA PHE A 172 -8.38 -3.03 7.69
C PHE A 172 -9.15 -4.37 7.64
N LEU A 173 -8.54 -5.46 8.10
CA LEU A 173 -9.19 -6.77 8.15
C LEU A 173 -10.37 -6.80 9.13
N VAL A 174 -10.21 -6.22 10.32
CA VAL A 174 -11.30 -6.14 11.32
C VAL A 174 -12.46 -5.30 10.81
N ALA A 175 -12.17 -4.13 10.24
CA ALA A 175 -13.19 -3.19 9.76
C ALA A 175 -14.01 -3.78 8.60
N ASN A 176 -13.40 -4.58 7.73
CA ASN A 176 -14.04 -5.10 6.52
C ASN A 176 -14.40 -6.60 6.61
N LYS A 177 -14.37 -7.17 7.81
CA LYS A 177 -14.51 -8.61 8.04
C LYS A 177 -15.67 -9.30 7.31
N THR A 178 -16.85 -8.70 7.35
CA THR A 178 -18.07 -9.28 6.79
C THR A 178 -17.96 -9.36 5.27
N LYS A 179 -17.57 -8.25 4.62
CA LYS A 179 -17.34 -8.18 3.17
C LYS A 179 -16.24 -9.14 2.73
N ILE A 180 -15.14 -9.21 3.47
CA ILE A 180 -14.02 -10.08 3.10
C ILE A 180 -14.42 -11.55 3.16
N LEU A 181 -15.09 -11.98 4.23
CA LEU A 181 -15.50 -13.37 4.38
C LEU A 181 -16.63 -13.76 3.42
N SER A 182 -17.55 -12.85 3.09
CA SER A 182 -18.64 -13.13 2.15
C SER A 182 -18.19 -13.14 0.70
N SER A 183 -17.34 -12.18 0.30
CA SER A 183 -16.99 -11.96 -1.10
C SER A 183 -15.67 -12.63 -1.50
N PHE A 184 -14.76 -12.86 -0.53
CA PHE A 184 -13.42 -13.40 -0.79
C PHE A 184 -13.05 -14.54 0.20
N PRO A 185 -13.84 -15.63 0.27
CA PRO A 185 -13.69 -16.66 1.32
C PRO A 185 -12.34 -17.39 1.30
N THR A 186 -11.62 -17.38 0.17
CA THR A 186 -10.32 -18.06 0.03
C THR A 186 -9.13 -17.17 0.37
N LEU A 187 -9.31 -15.85 0.49
CA LEU A 187 -8.24 -14.88 0.70
C LEU A 187 -7.55 -15.10 2.06
N ILE A 188 -8.36 -15.22 3.10
CA ILE A 188 -7.91 -15.32 4.49
C ILE A 188 -7.15 -16.63 4.75
N PRO A 189 -7.66 -17.82 4.38
CA PRO A 189 -6.91 -19.07 4.50
C PRO A 189 -5.55 -19.08 3.78
N GLN A 190 -5.46 -18.46 2.60
CA GLN A 190 -4.21 -18.38 1.84
C GLN A 190 -3.18 -17.43 2.45
N THR A 191 -3.60 -16.54 3.35
CA THR A 191 -2.73 -15.52 3.95
C THR A 191 -2.33 -15.84 5.39
N TYR A 192 -2.79 -16.95 5.97
CA TYR A 192 -2.46 -17.34 7.36
C TYR A 192 -0.98 -17.35 7.69
N PRO A 193 -0.08 -17.99 6.92
CA PRO A 193 1.34 -17.99 7.27
C PRO A 193 1.92 -16.57 7.33
N LEU A 194 1.49 -15.69 6.43
CA LEU A 194 1.94 -14.31 6.39
C LEU A 194 1.37 -13.47 7.54
N LEU A 195 0.09 -13.67 7.89
CA LEU A 195 -0.53 -12.99 9.03
C LEU A 195 0.14 -13.42 10.34
N LEU A 196 0.38 -14.71 10.53
CA LEU A 196 1.10 -15.23 11.69
C LEU A 196 2.54 -14.70 11.75
N LYS A 197 3.24 -14.64 10.60
CA LYS A 197 4.56 -14.01 10.52
C LYS A 197 4.52 -12.53 10.91
N LEU A 198 3.55 -11.78 10.40
CA LEU A 198 3.35 -10.37 10.72
C LEU A 198 3.16 -10.16 12.22
N ILE A 199 2.39 -11.01 12.88
CA ILE A 199 2.20 -10.91 14.34
C ILE A 199 3.49 -11.25 15.08
N ALA A 200 4.13 -12.37 14.72
CA ALA A 200 5.37 -12.82 15.33
C ALA A 200 6.50 -11.77 15.23
N SER A 201 6.59 -11.05 14.11
CA SER A 201 7.61 -10.01 13.90
C SER A 201 7.35 -8.69 14.64
N ASN A 202 6.12 -8.43 15.09
CA ASN A 202 5.75 -7.18 15.74
C ASN A 202 5.46 -7.31 17.26
N GLY A 203 5.44 -8.55 17.77
CA GLY A 203 5.41 -8.87 19.20
C GLY A 203 4.15 -8.37 19.94
N GLU A 204 4.33 -8.03 21.22
CA GLU A 204 3.26 -7.65 22.17
C GLU A 204 2.42 -6.44 21.71
N ARG A 205 2.98 -5.59 20.83
CA ARG A 205 2.29 -4.38 20.34
C ARG A 205 0.98 -4.69 19.61
N LEU A 206 0.92 -5.83 18.92
CA LEU A 206 -0.24 -6.20 18.11
C LEU A 206 -1.07 -7.32 18.73
N GLU A 207 -0.72 -7.82 19.90
CA GLU A 207 -1.37 -8.96 20.54
C GLU A 207 -2.88 -8.74 20.74
N LYS A 208 -3.28 -7.58 21.27
CA LYS A 208 -4.71 -7.24 21.47
C LYS A 208 -5.49 -7.21 20.15
N LYS A 209 -4.91 -6.62 19.12
CA LYS A 209 -5.51 -6.54 17.77
C LYS A 209 -5.55 -7.91 17.09
N PHE A 210 -4.56 -8.76 17.35
CA PHE A 210 -4.56 -10.13 16.87
C PHE A 210 -5.69 -10.94 17.50
N LEU A 211 -5.91 -10.84 18.82
CA LEU A 211 -7.02 -11.54 19.47
C LEU A 211 -8.39 -11.14 18.90
N GLU A 212 -8.53 -9.90 18.39
CA GLU A 212 -9.74 -9.46 17.66
C GLU A 212 -9.84 -10.08 16.25
N VAL A 213 -8.71 -10.30 15.58
CA VAL A 213 -8.64 -10.90 14.23
C VAL A 213 -8.65 -12.42 14.27
N LEU A 214 -8.19 -13.07 15.34
CA LEU A 214 -8.08 -14.52 15.42
C LEU A 214 -9.44 -15.23 15.20
N PRO A 215 -10.57 -14.78 15.78
CA PRO A 215 -11.88 -15.35 15.47
C PRO A 215 -12.28 -15.18 14.00
N LEU A 216 -11.81 -14.13 13.31
CA LEU A 216 -12.00 -13.97 11.86
C LEU A 216 -11.35 -15.12 11.09
N MET A 217 -10.18 -15.54 11.55
CA MET A 217 -9.39 -16.61 10.97
C MET A 217 -9.93 -18.00 11.36
N MET A 218 -10.77 -18.09 12.40
CA MET A 218 -11.38 -19.33 12.87
C MET A 218 -12.84 -19.45 12.44
N SER A 219 -13.08 -19.50 11.12
CA SER A 219 -14.32 -20.05 10.57
C SER A 219 -14.26 -21.58 10.56
N ALA A 220 -15.42 -22.26 10.61
CA ALA A 220 -15.52 -23.72 10.62
C ALA A 220 -14.79 -24.38 9.42
N GLY A 221 -14.67 -23.68 8.30
CA GLY A 221 -13.93 -24.14 7.11
C GLY A 221 -12.45 -23.77 7.08
N SER A 222 -11.96 -22.94 8.01
CA SER A 222 -10.61 -22.36 7.98
C SER A 222 -9.76 -22.70 9.20
N PHE A 223 -10.32 -23.41 10.19
CA PHE A 223 -9.59 -23.85 11.38
C PHE A 223 -8.43 -24.80 11.05
N LEU A 224 -8.64 -25.79 10.19
CA LEU A 224 -7.60 -26.79 9.88
C LEU A 224 -6.37 -26.16 9.20
N PRO A 225 -6.49 -25.31 8.16
CA PRO A 225 -5.36 -24.57 7.62
C PRO A 225 -4.65 -23.66 8.63
N LEU A 226 -5.42 -23.04 9.54
CA LEU A 226 -4.85 -22.19 10.59
C LEU A 226 -4.04 -23.00 11.60
N PHE A 227 -4.59 -24.12 12.07
CA PHE A 227 -3.91 -25.02 13.00
C PHE A 227 -2.61 -25.56 12.40
N LEU A 228 -2.65 -26.00 11.14
CA LEU A 228 -1.44 -26.44 10.42
C LEU A 228 -0.39 -25.32 10.30
N SER A 229 -0.83 -24.10 9.99
CA SER A 229 0.08 -22.94 9.91
C SER A 229 0.70 -22.58 11.26
N LEU A 230 -0.03 -22.78 12.37
CA LEU A 230 0.48 -22.58 13.73
C LEU A 230 1.46 -23.68 14.15
N THR A 231 1.19 -24.95 13.80
CA THR A 231 2.11 -26.06 14.09
C THR A 231 3.40 -25.94 13.29
N ASP A 232 3.34 -25.36 12.09
CA ASP A 232 4.51 -25.11 11.25
C ASP A 232 5.27 -23.84 11.65
N LEU A 233 4.75 -23.03 12.57
CA LEU A 233 5.34 -21.74 12.93
C LEU A 233 6.78 -21.82 13.46
N PRO A 234 7.19 -22.83 14.25
CA PRO A 234 8.60 -23.03 14.62
C PRO A 234 9.50 -23.29 13.39
N MET A 235 9.01 -24.04 12.39
CA MET A 235 9.72 -24.27 11.12
C MET A 235 9.68 -23.03 10.22
N LEU A 236 8.60 -22.25 10.26
CA LEU A 236 8.44 -21.01 9.50
C LEU A 236 9.42 -19.94 10.02
N VAL A 237 9.53 -19.75 11.33
CA VAL A 237 10.49 -18.81 11.95
C VAL A 237 11.92 -19.18 11.54
N VAL A 238 12.29 -20.46 11.62
CA VAL A 238 13.62 -20.95 11.22
C VAL A 238 13.85 -20.83 9.69
N ALA A 239 12.82 -21.03 8.86
CA ALA A 239 12.91 -20.85 7.41
C ALA A 239 12.98 -19.37 6.99
N LEU A 240 12.43 -18.47 7.80
CA LEU A 240 12.35 -17.03 7.52
C LEU A 240 13.51 -16.23 8.12
N GLU A 241 14.29 -16.81 9.04
CA GLU A 241 15.61 -16.31 9.46
C GLU A 241 16.71 -16.50 8.39
N LYS A 242 16.45 -17.32 7.36
CA LYS A 242 17.43 -17.66 6.31
C LYS A 242 17.30 -16.89 4.99
N VAL A 243 16.59 -15.76 4.95
CA VAL A 243 16.49 -14.89 3.76
C VAL A 243 17.01 -13.49 4.04
#